data_AF-A0A672Y3P0-F1
#
_entry.id   AF-A0A672Y3P0-F1
#
_cell.length_a   1.000
_cell.length_b   1.000
_cell.length_c   1.000
_cell.angle_alpha   90.00
_cell.angle_beta   90.00
_cell.angle_gamma   90.00
#
_symmetry.space_group_name_H-M   'P 1'
#
loop_
_entity.id
_entity.type
_entity.pdbx_description
1 polymer ?
#
loop_
_entity_poly.entity_id
_entity_poly.type
_entity_poly.pdbx_seq_one_letter_code
_entity_poly.pdbx_strand_id
1 'polypeptide(L)'
;LDTDNLEFDLSRSPKVKDLHLAAELGKTLLERNKELEDSLQQMYINNEEQVQEIEYLSKQLEMLREMNEQHAKVYEQLDVTARELEITNEKLVLESKASQQKIDRLTGTMETLQGQVDSLTTRVEELRTLEELRVHRERKERRKTVHSFPCLKELYCTFWFCCIVRYEDGFLLANPGSVDLAEKRPLDEENDRLRDVVSSLRSAMTAERSKREGAERECAAVLQEFERLEQRLLGAEGCQLRVQELEAELQEMQQLRKSRMCLIGGMEDGLETLLNNGPETDTPEDGAGLEEGSEGAAGEPGAPGQQGGPVRKSCSDTALNAISARDASGRRQGSYAMHANGVRKRGMSILREVDEQYHALLEKYEELLGKCRRHEESLCHAGVQTSRPVSRDPSMKEYNMAAAGPSMVDKRLSQNTPEYKALFKEIFSRLQKTKSDMNRLNYLHLLQKCV
;
A
#
# COMPACT_ATOMS: atom_id res chain seq x y z
N LEU A 1 -72.51 49.15 -83.18
CA LEU A 1 -73.32 48.85 -81.99
C LEU A 1 -73.82 47.44 -82.20
N ASP A 2 -73.17 46.48 -81.53
CA ASP A 2 -73.59 45.10 -81.25
C ASP A 2 -72.34 44.22 -81.12
N THR A 3 -71.71 44.27 -79.94
CA THR A 3 -70.64 43.33 -79.54
C THR A 3 -70.76 42.87 -78.09
N ASP A 4 -71.91 43.07 -77.42
CA ASP A 4 -72.03 42.79 -75.98
C ASP A 4 -72.88 41.55 -75.64
N ASN A 5 -73.22 40.72 -76.64
CA ASN A 5 -74.04 39.51 -76.45
C ASN A 5 -73.26 38.19 -76.60
N LEU A 6 -71.93 38.19 -76.55
CA LEU A 6 -71.14 36.94 -76.64
C LEU A 6 -70.52 36.45 -75.33
N GLU A 7 -70.53 37.22 -74.25
CA GLU A 7 -69.77 36.84 -73.05
C GLU A 7 -70.59 36.11 -71.98
N PHE A 8 -71.93 36.16 -72.05
CA PHE A 8 -72.77 35.65 -70.97
C PHE A 8 -73.23 34.17 -71.12
N ASP A 9 -73.11 33.57 -72.31
CA ASP A 9 -73.65 32.22 -72.57
C ASP A 9 -72.60 31.09 -72.59
N LEU A 10 -71.32 31.38 -72.33
CA LEU A 10 -70.32 30.33 -72.13
C LEU A 10 -70.50 29.60 -70.79
N SER A 11 -71.05 30.27 -69.77
CA SER A 11 -71.25 29.72 -68.42
C SER A 11 -72.32 28.63 -68.32
N ARG A 12 -73.21 28.51 -69.31
CA ARG A 12 -74.31 27.52 -69.34
C ARG A 12 -74.05 26.35 -70.28
N SER A 13 -72.89 26.31 -70.93
CA SER A 13 -72.46 25.14 -71.68
C SER A 13 -71.99 24.04 -70.71
N PRO A 14 -72.42 22.77 -70.84
CA PRO A 14 -72.00 21.67 -69.96
C PRO A 14 -70.47 21.53 -69.88
N LYS A 15 -69.78 21.89 -70.97
CA LYS A 15 -68.32 21.90 -71.08
C LYS A 15 -67.62 22.83 -70.06
N VAL A 16 -68.22 23.96 -69.69
CA VAL A 16 -67.61 24.89 -68.73
C VAL A 16 -67.73 24.39 -67.28
N LYS A 17 -68.79 23.64 -66.95
CA LYS A 17 -68.96 23.02 -65.63
C LYS A 17 -67.99 21.86 -65.43
N ASP A 18 -67.81 21.01 -66.43
CA ASP A 18 -66.85 19.90 -66.39
C ASP A 18 -65.40 20.41 -66.26
N LEU A 19 -65.08 21.53 -66.92
CA LEU A 19 -63.78 22.19 -66.79
C LEU A 19 -63.56 22.76 -65.39
N HIS A 20 -64.58 23.38 -64.79
CA HIS A 20 -64.49 23.89 -63.42
C HIS A 20 -64.28 22.75 -62.40
N LEU A 21 -65.02 21.64 -62.55
CA LEU A 21 -64.86 20.47 -61.71
C LEU A 21 -63.46 19.83 -61.86
N ALA A 22 -62.95 19.74 -63.09
CA ALA A 22 -61.60 19.24 -63.34
C ALA A 22 -60.53 20.15 -62.71
N ALA A 23 -60.74 21.47 -62.74
CA ALA A 23 -59.85 22.43 -62.09
C ALA A 23 -59.91 22.32 -60.55
N GLU A 24 -61.09 22.11 -59.97
CA GLU A 24 -61.26 21.90 -58.52
C GLU A 24 -60.58 20.61 -58.06
N LEU A 25 -60.77 19.50 -58.77
CA LEU A 25 -60.07 18.24 -58.50
C LEU A 25 -58.55 18.37 -58.67
N GLY A 26 -58.10 19.07 -59.71
CA GLY A 26 -56.68 19.35 -59.93
C GLY A 26 -56.08 20.16 -58.79
N LYS A 27 -56.82 21.16 -58.29
CA LYS A 27 -56.42 21.95 -57.12
C LYS A 27 -56.30 21.08 -55.87
N THR A 28 -57.31 20.25 -55.56
CA THR A 28 -57.25 19.34 -54.40
C THR A 28 -56.11 18.33 -54.51
N LEU A 29 -55.82 17.81 -55.71
CA LEU A 29 -54.68 16.91 -55.91
C LEU A 29 -53.35 17.62 -55.72
N LEU A 30 -53.21 18.86 -56.18
CA LEU A 30 -52.01 19.67 -55.94
C LEU A 30 -51.83 20.02 -54.46
N GLU A 31 -52.91 20.35 -53.76
CA GLU A 31 -52.90 20.59 -52.31
C GLU A 31 -52.47 19.33 -51.55
N ARG A 32 -53.05 18.17 -51.88
CA ARG A 32 -52.65 16.87 -51.32
C ARG A 32 -51.18 16.51 -51.61
N ASN A 33 -50.72 16.72 -52.84
CA ASN A 33 -49.32 16.48 -53.19
C ASN A 33 -48.39 17.41 -52.40
N LYS A 34 -48.76 18.69 -52.25
CA LYS A 34 -47.99 19.64 -51.45
C LYS A 34 -47.95 19.23 -49.97
N GLU A 35 -49.07 18.81 -49.38
CA GLU A 35 -49.10 18.30 -48.00
C GLU A 35 -48.22 17.06 -47.82
N LEU A 36 -48.18 16.16 -48.81
CA LEU A 36 -47.30 14.99 -48.80
C LEU A 36 -45.82 15.38 -48.93
N GLU A 37 -45.50 16.36 -49.79
CA GLU A 37 -44.15 16.92 -49.92
C GLU A 37 -43.70 17.58 -48.62
N ASP A 38 -44.55 18.40 -47.99
CA ASP A 38 -44.27 19.05 -46.72
C ASP A 38 -44.09 18.01 -45.60
N SER A 39 -44.95 16.98 -45.54
CA SER A 39 -44.81 15.88 -44.57
C SER A 39 -43.52 15.08 -44.77
N LEU A 40 -43.10 14.87 -46.02
CA LEU A 40 -41.87 14.16 -46.33
C LEU A 40 -40.64 15.00 -45.93
N GLN A 41 -40.66 16.31 -46.20
CA GLN A 41 -39.61 17.24 -45.77
C GLN A 41 -39.49 17.27 -44.25
N GLN A 42 -40.62 17.33 -43.52
CA GLN A 42 -40.61 17.28 -42.07
C GLN A 42 -40.01 15.96 -41.55
N MET A 43 -40.31 14.83 -42.20
CA MET A 43 -39.72 13.54 -41.86
C MET A 43 -38.19 13.54 -42.08
N TYR A 44 -37.71 14.13 -43.17
CA TYR A 44 -36.26 14.28 -43.41
C TYR A 44 -35.57 15.12 -42.33
N ILE A 45 -36.16 16.25 -41.93
CA ILE A 45 -35.60 17.10 -40.86
C ILE A 45 -35.56 16.34 -39.53
N ASN A 46 -36.67 15.68 -39.16
CA ASN A 46 -36.72 14.89 -37.93
C ASN A 46 -35.69 13.75 -37.95
N ASN A 47 -35.49 13.10 -39.10
CA ASN A 47 -34.49 12.05 -39.24
C ASN A 47 -33.07 12.61 -39.05
N GLU A 48 -32.76 13.78 -39.63
CA GLU A 48 -31.47 14.44 -39.44
C GLU A 48 -31.22 14.79 -37.97
N GLU A 49 -32.22 15.31 -37.26
CA GLU A 49 -32.15 15.59 -35.82
C GLU A 49 -31.88 14.31 -35.00
N GLN A 50 -32.56 13.21 -35.33
CA GLN A 50 -32.34 11.91 -34.69
C GLN A 50 -30.92 11.39 -34.93
N VAL A 51 -30.37 11.54 -36.14
CA VAL A 51 -28.98 11.17 -36.42
C VAL A 51 -28.02 12.00 -35.56
N GLN A 52 -28.25 13.30 -35.44
CA GLN A 52 -27.43 14.17 -34.59
C GLN A 52 -27.51 13.78 -33.10
N GLU A 53 -28.68 13.37 -32.61
CA GLU A 53 -28.86 12.87 -31.24
C GLU A 53 -28.10 11.56 -31.03
N ILE A 54 -28.21 10.60 -31.96
CA ILE A 54 -27.48 9.33 -31.91
C ILE A 54 -25.97 9.58 -31.90
N GLU A 55 -25.47 10.50 -32.72
CA GLU A 55 -24.05 10.88 -32.72
C GLU A 55 -23.61 11.48 -31.38
N TYR A 56 -24.45 12.34 -30.79
CA TYR A 56 -24.14 12.96 -29.50
C TYR A 56 -24.07 11.92 -28.38
N LEU A 57 -25.06 11.03 -28.30
CA LEU A 57 -25.08 9.93 -27.34
C LEU A 57 -23.91 8.96 -27.57
N SER A 58 -23.57 8.68 -28.82
CA SER A 58 -22.40 7.85 -29.16
C SER A 58 -21.10 8.48 -28.66
N LYS A 59 -20.93 9.80 -28.81
CA LYS A 59 -19.77 10.53 -28.27
C LYS A 59 -19.73 10.50 -26.75
N GLN A 60 -20.88 10.61 -26.07
CA GLN A 60 -20.95 10.46 -24.62
C GLN A 60 -20.56 9.05 -24.16
N LEU A 61 -21.03 8.01 -24.86
CA LEU A 61 -20.67 6.62 -24.56
C LEU A 61 -19.17 6.37 -24.77
N GLU A 62 -18.58 6.93 -25.82
CA GLU A 62 -17.14 6.79 -26.06
C GLU A 62 -16.33 7.47 -24.96
N MET A 63 -16.71 8.67 -24.53
CA MET A 63 -16.07 9.34 -23.38
C MET A 63 -16.19 8.51 -22.10
N LEU A 64 -17.33 7.87 -21.86
CA LEU A 64 -17.50 6.98 -20.70
C LEU A 64 -16.63 5.72 -20.81
N ARG A 65 -16.43 5.18 -22.01
CA ARG A 65 -15.50 4.07 -22.24
C ARG A 65 -14.06 4.49 -21.96
N GLU A 66 -13.62 5.63 -22.49
CA GLU A 66 -12.30 6.19 -22.24
C GLU A 66 -12.06 6.43 -20.74
N MET A 67 -13.03 6.99 -20.02
CA MET A 67 -12.94 7.19 -18.57
C MET A 67 -12.84 5.87 -17.83
N ASN A 68 -13.63 4.86 -18.19
CA ASN A 68 -13.54 3.53 -17.58
C ASN A 68 -12.19 2.86 -17.86
N GLU A 69 -11.63 3.03 -19.05
CA GLU A 69 -10.29 2.54 -19.38
C GLU A 69 -9.20 3.27 -18.56
N GLN A 70 -9.33 4.58 -18.37
CA GLN A 70 -8.46 5.35 -17.48
C GLN A 70 -8.57 4.88 -16.03
N HIS A 71 -9.79 4.62 -15.53
CA HIS A 71 -10.00 4.06 -14.20
C HIS A 71 -9.32 2.69 -14.06
N ALA A 72 -9.46 1.80 -15.04
CA ALA A 72 -8.78 0.51 -15.04
C ALA A 72 -7.25 0.65 -14.94
N LYS A 73 -6.66 1.57 -15.72
CA LYS A 73 -5.21 1.87 -15.66
C LYS A 73 -4.78 2.42 -14.30
N VAL A 74 -5.57 3.29 -13.69
CA VAL A 74 -5.28 3.82 -12.35
C VAL A 74 -5.36 2.72 -11.29
N TYR A 75 -6.34 1.82 -11.38
CA TYR A 75 -6.43 0.68 -10.47
C TYR A 75 -5.25 -0.28 -10.62
N GLU A 76 -4.83 -0.57 -11.85
CA GLU A 76 -3.65 -1.39 -12.10
C GLU A 76 -2.39 -0.73 -11.53
N GLN A 77 -2.20 0.57 -11.73
CA GLN A 77 -1.07 1.30 -11.16
C GLN A 77 -1.09 1.30 -9.63
N LEU A 78 -2.27 1.50 -9.03
CA LEU A 78 -2.44 1.43 -7.57
C LEU A 78 -2.06 0.05 -7.04
N ASP A 79 -2.49 -1.01 -7.73
CA ASP A 79 -2.22 -2.40 -7.37
C ASP A 79 -0.73 -2.74 -7.49
N VAL A 80 -0.03 -2.24 -8.52
CA VAL A 80 1.44 -2.35 -8.63
C VAL A 80 2.13 -1.62 -7.47
N THR A 81 1.75 -0.37 -7.18
CA THR A 81 2.39 0.40 -6.09
C THR A 81 2.11 -0.19 -4.71
N ALA A 82 0.91 -0.75 -4.48
CA ALA A 82 0.58 -1.43 -3.24
C ALA A 82 1.49 -2.64 -3.01
N ARG A 83 1.69 -3.49 -4.03
CA ARG A 83 2.63 -4.62 -3.96
C ARG A 83 4.08 -4.18 -3.74
N GLU A 84 4.53 -3.13 -4.42
CA GLU A 84 5.88 -2.58 -4.21
C GLU A 84 6.07 -2.09 -2.76
N LEU A 85 5.05 -1.45 -2.18
CA LEU A 85 5.06 -1.01 -0.78
C LEU A 85 5.05 -2.20 0.19
N GLU A 86 4.30 -3.25 -0.09
CA GLU A 86 4.30 -4.49 0.71
C GLU A 86 5.69 -5.14 0.71
N ILE A 87 6.29 -5.33 -0.47
CA ILE A 87 7.63 -5.92 -0.62
C ILE A 87 8.69 -5.09 0.12
N THR A 88 8.65 -3.75 -0.04
CA THR A 88 9.60 -2.88 0.65
C THR A 88 9.41 -2.88 2.17
N ASN A 89 8.17 -2.96 2.65
CA ASN A 89 7.87 -3.09 4.07
C ASN A 89 8.41 -4.41 4.63
N GLU A 90 8.13 -5.55 3.99
CA GLU A 90 8.67 -6.85 4.39
C GLU A 90 10.19 -6.84 4.46
N LYS A 91 10.85 -6.26 3.44
CA LYS A 91 12.31 -6.09 3.41
C LYS A 91 12.81 -5.28 4.61
N LEU A 92 12.18 -4.13 4.91
CA LEU A 92 12.54 -3.29 6.05
C LEU A 92 12.31 -4.00 7.38
N VAL A 93 11.25 -4.81 7.50
CA VAL A 93 10.99 -5.62 8.69
C VAL A 93 12.07 -6.68 8.88
N LEU A 94 12.50 -7.35 7.80
CA LEU A 94 13.59 -8.33 7.85
C LEU A 94 14.92 -7.67 8.24
N GLU A 95 15.24 -6.51 7.66
CA GLU A 95 16.44 -5.74 8.00
C GLU A 95 16.41 -5.25 9.45
N SER A 96 15.26 -4.75 9.91
CA SER A 96 15.02 -4.37 11.30
C SER A 96 15.26 -5.54 12.24
N LYS A 97 14.68 -6.72 11.96
CA LYS A 97 14.93 -7.95 12.75
C LYS A 97 16.42 -8.34 12.77
N ALA A 98 17.10 -8.26 11.63
CA ALA A 98 18.53 -8.57 11.55
C ALA A 98 19.38 -7.59 12.38
N SER A 99 19.04 -6.28 12.35
CA SER A 99 19.70 -5.27 13.16
C SER A 99 19.42 -5.47 14.65
N GLN A 100 18.20 -5.84 15.03
CA GLN A 100 17.82 -6.15 16.40
C GLN A 100 18.62 -7.33 16.93
N GLN A 101 18.73 -8.43 16.17
CA GLN A 101 19.56 -9.57 16.56
C GLN A 101 21.04 -9.19 16.74
N LYS A 102 21.55 -8.25 15.94
CA LYS A 102 22.91 -7.74 16.11
C LYS A 102 23.06 -6.91 17.39
N ILE A 103 22.07 -6.08 17.71
CA ILE A 103 22.01 -5.33 18.97
C ILE A 103 21.99 -6.32 20.13
N ASP A 104 21.10 -7.31 20.12
CA ASP A 104 20.96 -8.29 21.20
C ASP A 104 22.27 -9.06 21.45
N ARG A 105 22.98 -9.46 20.37
CA ARG A 105 24.31 -10.09 20.49
C ARG A 105 25.33 -9.16 21.15
N LEU A 106 25.40 -7.90 20.71
CA LEU A 106 26.32 -6.91 21.28
C LEU A 106 25.97 -6.59 22.73
N THR A 107 24.69 -6.42 23.05
CA THR A 107 24.19 -6.23 24.42
C THR A 107 24.58 -7.41 25.31
N GLY A 108 24.41 -8.65 24.84
CA GLY A 108 24.87 -9.84 25.57
C GLY A 108 26.37 -9.82 25.83
N THR A 109 27.20 -9.45 24.84
CA THR A 109 28.65 -9.31 25.07
C THR A 109 28.98 -8.21 26.07
N MET A 110 28.27 -7.07 26.02
CA MET A 110 28.45 -5.97 26.95
C MET A 110 28.10 -6.38 28.38
N GLU A 111 27.00 -7.10 28.59
CA GLU A 111 26.60 -7.63 29.89
C GLU A 111 27.63 -8.61 30.46
N THR A 112 28.17 -9.50 29.62
CA THR A 112 29.24 -10.42 30.08
C THR A 112 30.52 -9.67 30.48
N LEU A 113 30.91 -8.64 29.72
CA LEU A 113 32.05 -7.80 30.06
C LEU A 113 31.79 -6.96 31.33
N GLN A 114 30.58 -6.43 31.49
CA GLN A 114 30.18 -5.72 32.69
C GLN A 114 30.26 -6.62 33.92
N GLY A 115 29.77 -7.86 33.83
CA GLY A 115 29.91 -8.85 34.89
C GLY A 115 31.38 -9.16 35.24
N GLN A 116 32.27 -9.21 34.24
CA GLN A 116 33.71 -9.35 34.49
C GLN A 116 34.29 -8.12 35.21
N VAL A 117 33.93 -6.90 34.80
CA VAL A 117 34.35 -5.65 35.46
C VAL A 117 33.85 -5.60 36.90
N ASP A 118 32.60 -5.98 37.16
CA ASP A 118 32.03 -6.01 38.51
C ASP A 118 32.74 -7.05 39.38
N SER A 119 33.06 -8.23 38.83
CA SER A 119 33.82 -9.27 39.55
C SER A 119 35.26 -8.84 39.88
N LEU A 120 35.91 -8.09 38.98
CA LEU A 120 37.24 -7.54 39.22
C LEU A 120 37.17 -6.40 40.24
N THR A 121 36.13 -5.58 40.17
CA THR A 121 35.91 -4.46 41.09
C THR A 121 35.69 -4.96 42.51
N THR A 122 34.82 -5.96 42.70
CA THR A 122 34.60 -6.62 44.00
C THR A 122 35.89 -7.23 44.54
N ARG A 123 36.67 -7.94 43.72
CA ARG A 123 37.97 -8.50 44.16
C ARG A 123 38.99 -7.43 44.53
N VAL A 124 39.00 -6.29 43.84
CA VAL A 124 39.85 -5.13 44.20
C VAL A 124 39.39 -4.50 45.51
N GLU A 125 38.09 -4.36 45.73
CA GLU A 125 37.52 -3.87 46.98
C GLU A 125 37.84 -4.79 48.16
N GLU A 126 37.70 -6.11 47.99
CA GLU A 126 38.12 -7.10 48.98
C GLU A 126 39.60 -6.94 49.36
N LEU A 127 40.50 -6.84 48.38
CA LEU A 127 41.92 -6.59 48.63
C LEU A 127 42.17 -5.26 49.35
N ARG A 128 41.42 -4.20 49.01
CA ARG A 128 41.50 -2.91 49.71
C ARG A 128 41.06 -3.04 51.17
N THR A 129 39.95 -3.72 51.46
CA THR A 129 39.51 -3.94 52.84
C THR A 129 40.51 -4.76 53.65
N LEU A 130 41.14 -5.77 53.05
CA LEU A 130 42.20 -6.55 53.69
C LEU A 130 43.43 -5.70 54.01
N GLU A 131 43.83 -4.82 53.08
CA GLU A 131 44.94 -3.89 53.31
C GLU A 131 44.60 -2.86 54.39
N GLU A 132 43.39 -2.31 54.42
CA GLU A 132 42.93 -1.41 55.48
C GLU A 132 42.97 -2.10 56.86
N LEU A 133 42.55 -3.36 56.94
CA LEU A 133 42.66 -4.16 58.16
C LEU A 133 44.12 -4.40 58.55
N ARG A 134 45.02 -4.65 57.58
CA ARG A 134 46.46 -4.80 57.81
C ARG A 134 47.06 -3.51 58.38
N VAL A 135 46.77 -2.36 57.77
CA VAL A 135 47.20 -1.04 58.24
C VAL A 135 46.62 -0.71 59.61
N HIS A 136 45.38 -1.09 59.90
CA HIS A 136 44.78 -0.91 61.24
C HIS A 136 45.44 -1.79 62.29
N ARG A 137 45.75 -3.05 61.97
CA ARG A 137 46.53 -3.93 62.85
C ARG A 137 47.91 -3.34 63.09
N GLU A 138 48.61 -2.93 62.05
CA GLU A 138 49.92 -2.30 62.15
C GLU A 138 49.88 -1.01 62.96
N ARG A 139 48.87 -0.15 62.80
CA ARG A 139 48.69 1.06 63.63
C ARG A 139 48.41 0.72 65.10
N LYS A 140 47.62 -0.32 65.39
CA LYS A 140 47.38 -0.80 66.76
C LYS A 140 48.65 -1.42 67.34
N GLU A 141 49.46 -2.09 66.53
CA GLU A 141 50.70 -2.74 66.93
C GLU A 141 51.82 -1.73 67.14
N ARG A 142 51.98 -0.74 66.27
CA ARG A 142 52.87 0.44 66.46
C ARG A 142 52.51 1.23 67.72
N ARG A 143 51.21 1.33 68.07
CA ARG A 143 50.77 1.92 69.36
C ARG A 143 51.14 1.05 70.57
N LYS A 144 51.32 -0.26 70.39
CA LYS A 144 51.78 -1.18 71.45
C LYS A 144 53.31 -1.24 71.55
N THR A 145 54.04 -1.17 70.44
CA THR A 145 55.53 -1.22 70.43
C THR A 145 56.18 0.10 70.82
N VAL A 146 55.47 1.23 70.75
CA VAL A 146 55.91 2.49 71.40
C VAL A 146 55.86 2.40 72.94
N HIS A 147 55.12 1.43 73.49
CA HIS A 147 55.06 1.17 74.93
C HIS A 147 55.68 -0.16 75.40
N SER A 148 56.49 -0.84 74.58
CA SER A 148 57.22 -2.03 75.03
C SER A 148 58.41 -2.41 74.14
N PHE A 149 59.59 -2.53 74.76
CA PHE A 149 60.76 -3.32 74.34
C PHE A 149 61.10 -4.27 75.52
N PRO A 150 61.81 -5.41 75.35
CA PRO A 150 61.87 -6.37 74.23
C PRO A 150 61.82 -7.86 74.67
N CYS A 151 61.39 -8.79 73.80
CA CYS A 151 61.92 -10.16 73.79
C CYS A 151 61.81 -10.84 72.41
N LEU A 152 62.79 -10.60 71.54
CA LEU A 152 62.97 -11.36 70.29
C LEU A 152 63.59 -12.76 70.56
N LYS A 153 62.91 -13.59 71.36
CA LYS A 153 63.35 -14.97 71.61
C LYS A 153 62.26 -16.03 71.45
N GLU A 154 60.98 -15.64 71.39
CA GLU A 154 59.85 -16.60 71.33
C GLU A 154 59.35 -16.90 69.90
N LEU A 155 59.62 -16.05 68.91
CA LEU A 155 59.08 -16.19 67.54
C LEU A 155 59.80 -17.25 66.68
N TYR A 156 61.04 -17.60 67.02
CA TYR A 156 61.72 -18.72 66.37
C TYR A 156 61.11 -20.07 66.78
N CYS A 157 60.55 -20.18 68.00
CA CYS A 157 59.93 -21.42 68.45
C CYS A 157 58.57 -21.66 67.77
N THR A 158 57.75 -20.64 67.53
CA THR A 158 56.43 -20.81 66.87
C THR A 158 56.54 -21.00 65.36
N PHE A 159 57.50 -20.35 64.69
CA PHE A 159 57.75 -20.59 63.27
C PHE A 159 58.35 -21.98 63.01
N TRP A 160 59.27 -22.44 63.87
CA TRP A 160 59.84 -23.79 63.81
C TRP A 160 58.80 -24.88 64.08
N PHE A 161 57.89 -24.67 65.05
CA PHE A 161 56.79 -25.61 65.31
C PHE A 161 55.79 -25.68 64.15
N CYS A 162 55.52 -24.55 63.49
CA CYS A 162 54.56 -24.52 62.37
C CYS A 162 55.12 -25.15 61.09
N CYS A 163 56.42 -25.03 60.83
CA CYS A 163 57.07 -25.69 59.69
C CYS A 163 57.20 -27.22 59.85
N ILE A 164 57.35 -27.72 61.09
CA ILE A 164 57.42 -29.17 61.35
C ILE A 164 56.05 -29.85 61.21
N VAL A 165 54.94 -29.16 61.54
CA VAL A 165 53.58 -29.72 61.44
C VAL A 165 53.06 -29.80 59.99
N ARG A 166 53.74 -29.19 59.00
CA ARG A 166 53.32 -29.23 57.58
C ARG A 166 54.08 -30.21 56.69
N TYR A 167 55.09 -30.92 57.21
CA TYR A 167 55.95 -31.81 56.42
C TYR A 167 55.74 -33.31 56.66
N GLU A 168 54.86 -33.69 57.58
CA GLU A 168 54.50 -35.08 57.86
C GLU A 168 52.97 -35.23 57.86
N ASP A 169 52.37 -35.21 56.68
CA ASP A 169 50.97 -35.65 56.49
C ASP A 169 50.85 -36.55 55.25
N GLY A 170 51.72 -37.56 55.24
CA GLY A 170 51.90 -38.46 54.10
C GLY A 170 52.10 -39.92 54.49
N PHE A 171 51.69 -40.37 55.68
CA PHE A 171 51.62 -41.80 55.98
C PHE A 171 50.79 -42.11 57.23
N LEU A 172 49.47 -42.27 57.07
CA LEU A 172 48.65 -42.92 58.10
C LEU A 172 48.12 -44.26 57.59
N LEU A 173 48.72 -45.29 58.18
CA LEU A 173 48.30 -46.69 58.17
C LEU A 173 46.83 -46.77 58.62
N ALA A 174 46.02 -47.42 57.79
CA ALA A 174 44.62 -47.70 58.08
C ALA A 174 44.46 -48.43 59.43
N ASN A 175 43.56 -47.93 60.27
CA ASN A 175 42.99 -48.69 61.37
C ASN A 175 41.45 -48.70 61.17
N PRO A 176 40.79 -49.87 61.14
CA PRO A 176 39.38 -49.97 60.80
C PRO A 176 38.54 -49.76 62.05
N GLY A 177 37.97 -48.57 62.21
CA GLY A 177 37.03 -48.36 63.30
C GLY A 177 36.82 -46.90 63.62
N SER A 178 35.61 -46.44 63.29
CA SER A 178 34.96 -45.20 63.74
C SER A 178 35.34 -43.91 63.03
N VAL A 179 34.29 -43.11 62.84
CA VAL A 179 34.23 -41.71 62.38
C VAL A 179 34.01 -41.55 60.87
N ASP A 180 32.72 -41.70 60.54
CA ASP A 180 31.99 -40.82 59.62
C ASP A 180 32.54 -39.38 59.64
N LEU A 181 33.17 -38.99 58.54
CA LEU A 181 33.21 -37.66 57.93
C LEU A 181 34.31 -37.75 56.86
N ALA A 182 33.97 -38.43 55.76
CA ALA A 182 34.78 -38.42 54.56
C ALA A 182 34.84 -36.97 54.07
N GLU A 183 35.93 -36.28 54.40
CA GLU A 183 36.32 -35.02 53.80
C GLU A 183 36.41 -35.28 52.29
N LYS A 184 35.38 -34.84 51.57
CA LYS A 184 35.24 -35.02 50.13
C LYS A 184 36.48 -34.38 49.50
N ARG A 185 37.35 -35.18 48.90
CA ARG A 185 38.60 -34.66 48.34
C ARG A 185 38.22 -33.64 47.25
N PRO A 186 38.94 -32.52 47.11
CA PRO A 186 38.62 -31.48 46.11
C PRO A 186 38.51 -32.03 44.67
N LEU A 187 39.22 -33.13 44.39
CA LEU A 187 39.14 -33.86 43.11
C LEU A 187 37.79 -34.57 42.89
N ASP A 188 37.13 -35.05 43.95
CA ASP A 188 35.83 -35.72 43.84
C ASP A 188 34.72 -34.71 43.53
N GLU A 189 34.80 -33.50 44.10
CA GLU A 189 33.90 -32.39 43.76
C GLU A 189 34.11 -31.91 42.32
N GLU A 190 35.35 -31.84 41.86
CA GLU A 190 35.66 -31.51 40.48
C GLU A 190 35.14 -32.60 39.52
N ASN A 191 35.27 -33.88 39.89
CA ASN A 191 34.73 -34.99 39.10
C ASN A 191 33.20 -34.93 39.01
N ASP A 192 32.50 -34.63 40.11
CA ASP A 192 31.05 -34.44 40.12
C ASP A 192 30.64 -33.25 39.23
N ARG A 193 31.33 -32.11 39.33
CA ARG A 193 31.09 -30.94 38.48
C ARG A 193 31.31 -31.26 37.00
N LEU A 194 32.36 -32.02 36.67
CA LEU A 194 32.61 -32.46 35.30
C LEU A 194 31.52 -33.42 34.80
N ARG A 195 31.00 -34.31 35.66
CA ARG A 195 29.86 -35.18 35.32
C ARG A 195 28.59 -34.39 35.06
N ASP A 196 28.33 -33.35 35.85
CA ASP A 196 27.20 -32.44 35.66
C ASP A 196 27.32 -31.62 34.37
N VAL A 197 28.53 -31.13 34.06
CA VAL A 197 28.79 -30.44 32.78
C VAL A 197 28.63 -31.40 31.60
N VAL A 198 29.12 -32.63 31.72
CA VAL A 198 28.97 -33.66 30.67
C VAL A 198 27.49 -34.06 30.49
N SER A 199 26.73 -34.19 31.57
CA SER A 199 25.29 -34.53 31.48
C SER A 199 24.49 -33.38 30.87
N SER A 200 24.79 -32.13 31.24
CA SER A 200 24.22 -30.91 30.66
C SER A 200 24.59 -30.75 29.18
N LEU A 201 25.85 -30.99 28.81
CA LEU A 201 26.28 -30.95 27.42
C LEU A 201 25.60 -32.04 26.59
N ARG A 202 25.42 -33.24 27.15
CA ARG A 202 24.68 -34.33 26.48
C ARG A 202 23.21 -33.97 26.26
N SER A 203 22.52 -33.40 27.25
CA SER A 203 21.13 -32.97 27.10
C SER A 203 20.99 -31.83 26.09
N ALA A 204 21.91 -30.85 26.11
CA ALA A 204 21.97 -29.78 25.13
C ALA A 204 22.20 -30.33 23.71
N MET A 205 23.12 -31.28 23.53
CA MET A 205 23.35 -31.94 22.24
C MET A 205 22.12 -32.70 21.74
N THR A 206 21.37 -33.37 22.61
CA THR A 206 20.11 -34.04 22.22
C THR A 206 19.02 -33.05 21.83
N ALA A 207 18.91 -31.92 22.55
CA ALA A 207 17.95 -30.87 22.24
C ALA A 207 18.28 -30.16 20.92
N GLU A 208 19.56 -29.89 20.64
CA GLU A 208 19.99 -29.33 19.36
C GLU A 208 19.77 -30.32 18.21
N ARG A 209 19.98 -31.62 18.42
CA ARG A 209 19.62 -32.65 17.42
C ARG A 209 18.12 -32.66 17.12
N SER A 210 17.26 -32.63 18.14
CA SER A 210 15.80 -32.62 17.90
C SER A 210 15.33 -31.35 17.20
N LYS A 211 15.94 -30.19 17.52
CA LYS A 211 15.66 -28.93 16.81
C LYS A 211 16.11 -29.00 15.35
N ARG A 212 17.30 -29.52 15.11
CA ARG A 212 17.83 -29.72 13.75
C ARG A 212 16.92 -30.63 12.93
N GLU A 213 16.51 -31.77 13.47
CA GLU A 213 15.58 -32.67 12.79
C GLU A 213 14.21 -32.01 12.56
N GLY A 214 13.73 -31.18 13.51
CA GLY A 214 12.53 -30.38 13.34
C GLY A 214 12.62 -29.46 12.13
N ALA A 215 13.70 -28.66 12.07
CA ALA A 215 13.98 -27.77 10.96
C ALA A 215 14.17 -28.55 9.63
N GLU A 216 14.84 -29.70 9.63
CA GLU A 216 14.98 -30.55 8.43
C GLU A 216 13.63 -31.06 7.91
N ARG A 217 12.68 -31.42 8.80
CA ARG A 217 11.32 -31.80 8.40
C ARG A 217 10.54 -30.63 7.82
N GLU A 218 10.67 -29.44 8.41
CA GLU A 218 10.05 -28.22 7.88
C GLU A 218 10.61 -27.85 6.51
N CYS A 219 11.94 -27.93 6.33
CA CYS A 219 12.57 -27.74 5.01
C CYS A 219 12.07 -28.77 3.99
N ALA A 220 11.96 -30.05 4.37
CA ALA A 220 11.45 -31.09 3.49
C ALA A 220 9.98 -30.86 3.10
N ALA A 221 9.13 -30.41 4.04
CA ALA A 221 7.73 -30.08 3.76
C ALA A 221 7.62 -28.88 2.80
N VAL A 222 8.43 -27.84 3.01
CA VAL A 222 8.48 -26.67 2.13
C VAL A 222 8.94 -27.05 0.72
N LEU A 223 9.94 -27.93 0.58
CA LEU A 223 10.38 -28.42 -0.72
C LEU A 223 9.26 -29.18 -1.47
N GLN A 224 8.48 -30.00 -0.77
CA GLN A 224 7.32 -30.69 -1.39
C GLN A 224 6.25 -29.71 -1.87
N GLU A 225 5.98 -28.63 -1.12
CA GLU A 225 5.06 -27.58 -1.57
C GLU A 225 5.62 -26.82 -2.78
N PHE A 226 6.93 -26.56 -2.84
CA PHE A 226 7.55 -25.99 -4.03
C PHE A 226 7.38 -26.88 -5.26
N GLU A 227 7.67 -28.19 -5.15
CA GLU A 227 7.47 -29.14 -6.24
C GLU A 227 6.00 -29.18 -6.71
N ARG A 228 5.04 -29.13 -5.77
CA ARG A 228 3.61 -29.06 -6.10
C ARG A 228 3.24 -27.76 -6.82
N LEU A 229 3.81 -26.63 -6.42
CA LEU A 229 3.59 -25.34 -7.06
C LEU A 229 4.20 -25.31 -8.48
N GLU A 230 5.39 -25.87 -8.65
CA GLU A 230 6.02 -26.01 -9.97
C GLU A 230 5.16 -26.85 -10.92
N GLN A 231 4.61 -27.97 -10.46
CA GLN A 231 3.68 -28.78 -11.27
C GLN A 231 2.42 -28.01 -11.68
N ARG A 232 1.86 -27.19 -10.77
CA ARG A 232 0.71 -26.33 -11.07
C ARG A 232 1.06 -25.23 -12.07
N LEU A 233 2.26 -24.65 -11.96
CA LEU A 233 2.75 -23.64 -12.89
C LEU A 233 2.89 -24.23 -14.29
N LEU A 234 3.54 -25.39 -14.43
CA LEU A 234 3.66 -26.08 -15.72
C LEU A 234 2.30 -26.39 -16.34
N GLY A 235 1.32 -26.81 -15.53
CA GLY A 235 -0.06 -27.00 -16.00
C GLY A 235 -0.71 -25.70 -16.47
N ALA A 236 -0.50 -24.59 -15.75
CA ALA A 236 -1.03 -23.28 -16.13
C ALA A 236 -0.36 -22.72 -17.39
N GLU A 237 0.95 -22.90 -17.57
CA GLU A 237 1.69 -22.53 -18.78
C GLU A 237 1.16 -23.30 -20.00
N GLY A 238 0.84 -24.60 -19.85
CA GLY A 238 0.18 -25.39 -20.89
C GLY A 238 -1.19 -24.82 -21.29
N CYS A 239 -2.01 -24.41 -20.31
CA CYS A 239 -3.28 -23.76 -20.57
C CYS A 239 -3.10 -22.41 -21.30
N GLN A 240 -2.09 -21.61 -20.91
CA GLN A 240 -1.80 -20.33 -21.56
C GLN A 240 -1.41 -20.52 -23.04
N LEU A 241 -0.57 -21.51 -23.35
CA LEU A 241 -0.23 -21.84 -24.73
C LEU A 241 -1.47 -22.23 -25.54
N ARG A 242 -2.35 -23.05 -24.97
CA ARG A 242 -3.60 -23.44 -25.64
C ARG A 242 -4.51 -22.25 -25.91
N VAL A 243 -4.59 -21.28 -24.99
CA VAL A 243 -5.35 -20.04 -25.21
C VAL A 243 -4.74 -19.23 -26.34
N GLN A 244 -3.40 -19.07 -26.37
CA GLN A 244 -2.72 -18.35 -27.46
C GLN A 244 -2.95 -19.00 -28.83
N GLU A 245 -2.94 -20.34 -28.91
CA GLU A 245 -3.30 -21.07 -30.13
C GLU A 245 -4.73 -20.77 -30.57
N LEU A 246 -5.69 -20.84 -29.65
CA LEU A 246 -7.10 -20.55 -29.95
C LEU A 246 -7.32 -19.09 -30.36
N GLU A 247 -6.59 -18.15 -29.76
CA GLU A 247 -6.62 -16.74 -30.16
C GLU A 247 -6.08 -16.55 -31.57
N ALA A 248 -5.01 -17.26 -31.95
CA ALA A 248 -4.47 -17.25 -33.30
C ALA A 248 -5.47 -17.85 -34.31
N GLU A 249 -6.05 -19.01 -34.01
CA GLU A 249 -7.10 -19.63 -34.83
C GLU A 249 -8.30 -18.68 -35.02
N LEU A 250 -8.73 -18.00 -33.95
CA LEU A 250 -9.82 -17.02 -34.01
C LEU A 250 -9.47 -15.83 -34.90
N GLN A 251 -8.24 -15.33 -34.83
CA GLN A 251 -7.77 -14.27 -35.72
C GLN A 251 -7.75 -14.70 -37.19
N GLU A 252 -7.31 -15.92 -37.49
CA GLU A 252 -7.36 -16.50 -38.84
C GLU A 252 -8.81 -16.59 -39.35
N MET A 253 -9.73 -17.10 -38.53
CA MET A 253 -11.15 -17.20 -38.89
C MET A 253 -11.79 -15.83 -39.12
N GLN A 254 -11.42 -14.82 -38.34
CA GLN A 254 -11.85 -13.43 -38.57
C GLN A 254 -11.29 -12.86 -39.87
N GLN A 255 -10.02 -13.13 -40.20
CA GLN A 255 -9.42 -12.71 -41.46
C GLN A 255 -10.08 -13.39 -42.66
N LEU A 256 -10.38 -14.70 -42.56
CA LEU A 256 -11.12 -15.45 -43.57
C LEU A 256 -12.55 -14.92 -43.75
N ARG A 257 -13.22 -14.54 -42.67
CA ARG A 257 -14.53 -13.86 -42.76
C ARG A 257 -14.41 -12.52 -43.50
N LYS A 258 -13.42 -11.70 -43.16
CA LYS A 258 -13.16 -10.42 -43.85
C LYS A 258 -12.84 -10.61 -45.32
N SER A 259 -11.97 -11.55 -45.68
CA SER A 259 -11.64 -11.83 -47.08
C SER A 259 -12.84 -12.39 -47.85
N ARG A 260 -13.65 -13.25 -47.23
CA ARG A 260 -14.91 -13.73 -47.79
C ARG A 260 -15.93 -12.61 -47.97
N MET A 261 -16.05 -11.67 -47.04
CA MET A 261 -16.88 -10.47 -47.21
C MET A 261 -16.37 -9.61 -48.36
N CYS A 262 -15.06 -9.47 -48.55
CA CYS A 262 -14.50 -8.75 -49.70
C CYS A 262 -14.77 -9.47 -51.04
N LEU A 263 -14.83 -10.82 -51.04
CA LEU A 263 -15.14 -11.63 -52.23
C LEU A 263 -16.65 -11.68 -52.54
N ILE A 264 -17.50 -11.64 -51.52
CA ILE A 264 -18.98 -11.65 -51.63
C ILE A 264 -19.54 -10.23 -51.79
N GLY A 265 -18.82 -9.21 -51.34
CA GLY A 265 -19.17 -7.78 -51.44
C GLY A 265 -19.27 -7.23 -52.86
N GLY A 266 -19.07 -8.08 -53.88
CA GLY A 266 -19.48 -7.79 -55.26
C GLY A 266 -20.96 -8.05 -55.55
N MET A 267 -21.72 -8.69 -54.65
CA MET A 267 -23.11 -9.10 -54.95
C MET A 267 -24.17 -8.79 -53.87
N GLU A 268 -23.84 -8.40 -52.64
CA GLU A 268 -24.89 -8.27 -51.60
C GLU A 268 -24.68 -7.10 -50.65
N ASP A 269 -25.18 -5.92 -51.03
CA ASP A 269 -25.61 -4.86 -50.10
C ASP A 269 -26.95 -5.20 -49.40
N GLY A 270 -27.46 -6.43 -49.57
CA GLY A 270 -28.81 -6.84 -49.14
C GLY A 270 -28.88 -7.95 -48.08
N LEU A 271 -27.76 -8.59 -47.70
CA LEU A 271 -27.78 -9.76 -46.81
C LEU A 271 -27.22 -9.50 -45.40
N GLU A 272 -26.65 -8.32 -45.12
CA GLU A 272 -26.12 -7.98 -43.79
C GLU A 272 -27.23 -7.87 -42.71
N THR A 273 -28.48 -7.62 -43.11
CA THR A 273 -29.58 -7.37 -42.17
C THR A 273 -30.20 -8.65 -41.57
N LEU A 274 -29.86 -9.85 -42.07
CA LEU A 274 -30.51 -11.11 -41.66
C LEU A 274 -29.69 -11.99 -40.72
N LEU A 275 -28.39 -11.73 -40.52
CA LEU A 275 -27.54 -12.59 -39.69
C LEU A 275 -27.27 -12.06 -38.27
N ASN A 276 -27.75 -10.85 -37.93
CA ASN A 276 -27.58 -10.25 -36.60
C ASN A 276 -28.68 -10.62 -35.58
N ASN A 277 -29.53 -11.60 -35.87
CA ASN A 277 -30.52 -12.10 -34.91
C ASN A 277 -30.33 -13.60 -34.65
N GLY A 278 -29.59 -13.95 -33.59
CA GLY A 278 -29.50 -15.31 -33.06
C GLY A 278 -28.88 -15.29 -31.65
N PRO A 279 -29.55 -15.82 -30.60
CA PRO A 279 -29.33 -15.45 -29.20
C PRO A 279 -28.27 -16.31 -28.47
N GLU A 280 -27.88 -15.82 -27.28
CA GLU A 280 -27.03 -16.44 -26.26
C GLU A 280 -27.43 -17.88 -25.89
N THR A 281 -26.43 -18.76 -25.63
CA THR A 281 -26.21 -19.55 -24.38
C THR A 281 -25.48 -20.90 -24.58
N ASP A 282 -24.62 -21.20 -23.60
CA ASP A 282 -24.20 -22.50 -23.03
C ASP A 282 -23.14 -23.41 -23.67
N THR A 283 -22.17 -23.75 -22.80
CA THR A 283 -21.20 -24.85 -22.82
C THR A 283 -21.86 -26.13 -22.26
N PRO A 284 -21.17 -27.30 -22.12
CA PRO A 284 -20.27 -28.05 -23.02
C PRO A 284 -20.77 -29.53 -23.20
N GLU A 285 -20.25 -30.31 -24.17
CA GLU A 285 -20.01 -31.77 -23.99
C GLU A 285 -19.29 -32.45 -25.19
N ASP A 286 -18.60 -33.54 -24.83
CA ASP A 286 -17.66 -34.41 -25.56
C ASP A 286 -18.15 -35.06 -26.87
N GLY A 287 -17.22 -35.44 -27.74
CA GLY A 287 -17.48 -36.45 -28.78
C GLY A 287 -16.40 -36.61 -29.86
N ALA A 288 -15.63 -37.69 -29.75
CA ALA A 288 -14.52 -38.13 -30.60
C ALA A 288 -14.86 -38.46 -32.09
N GLY A 289 -13.81 -38.49 -32.94
CA GLY A 289 -13.77 -39.20 -34.23
C GLY A 289 -13.04 -38.40 -35.32
N LEU A 290 -11.73 -38.60 -35.53
CA LEU A 290 -11.08 -39.55 -36.46
C LEU A 290 -11.13 -39.14 -37.96
N GLU A 291 -9.91 -38.88 -38.46
CA GLU A 291 -9.29 -39.39 -39.70
C GLU A 291 -9.46 -38.69 -41.07
N GLU A 292 -8.34 -38.83 -41.80
CA GLU A 292 -8.02 -38.53 -43.21
C GLU A 292 -7.82 -37.04 -43.59
N GLY A 293 -6.67 -36.57 -44.08
CA GLY A 293 -5.62 -37.23 -44.86
C GLY A 293 -5.69 -36.75 -46.30
N SER A 294 -4.82 -35.81 -46.72
CA SER A 294 -4.36 -35.71 -48.12
C SER A 294 -3.18 -34.74 -48.25
N GLU A 295 -2.24 -35.19 -49.06
CA GLU A 295 -0.89 -34.70 -49.31
C GLU A 295 -0.81 -33.54 -50.32
N GLY A 296 0.38 -32.91 -50.36
CA GLY A 296 0.95 -32.23 -51.52
C GLY A 296 0.94 -30.69 -51.44
N ALA A 297 1.98 -29.94 -51.78
CA ALA A 297 3.27 -30.25 -52.39
C ALA A 297 4.23 -29.06 -52.19
N ALA A 298 5.51 -29.37 -52.08
CA ALA A 298 6.62 -28.41 -52.04
C ALA A 298 6.84 -27.73 -53.40
N GLY A 299 7.35 -26.50 -53.39
CA GLY A 299 7.91 -25.86 -54.58
C GLY A 299 8.18 -24.36 -54.49
N GLU A 300 9.23 -23.96 -53.78
CA GLU A 300 10.13 -22.88 -54.27
C GLU A 300 10.92 -23.41 -55.51
N PRO A 301 11.51 -22.60 -56.42
CA PRO A 301 12.20 -21.33 -56.14
C PRO A 301 12.16 -20.24 -57.25
N GLY A 302 12.74 -19.06 -56.94
CA GLY A 302 13.56 -18.32 -57.91
C GLY A 302 13.14 -16.89 -58.28
N ALA A 303 13.74 -15.91 -57.58
CA ALA A 303 13.97 -14.55 -58.09
C ALA A 303 15.05 -14.55 -59.21
N PRO A 304 15.24 -13.47 -60.01
CA PRO A 304 16.14 -12.39 -59.56
C PRO A 304 15.89 -10.97 -60.12
N GLY A 305 16.40 -9.98 -59.35
CA GLY A 305 17.04 -8.75 -59.83
C GLY A 305 16.20 -7.46 -59.84
N GLN A 306 16.70 -6.26 -59.52
CA GLN A 306 17.95 -5.78 -58.91
C GLN A 306 17.83 -4.23 -58.83
N GLN A 307 18.26 -3.63 -57.71
CA GLN A 307 18.78 -2.25 -57.48
C GLN A 307 18.54 -1.91 -55.98
N GLY A 308 19.49 -1.61 -55.10
CA GLY A 308 20.92 -1.33 -55.19
C GLY A 308 21.26 0.00 -54.49
N GLY A 309 21.68 -0.02 -53.21
CA GLY A 309 22.32 1.13 -52.52
C GLY A 309 22.25 1.11 -50.98
N PRO A 310 23.24 1.63 -50.22
CA PRO A 310 23.91 0.84 -49.17
C PRO A 310 23.87 1.37 -47.71
N VAL A 311 23.95 0.42 -46.78
CA VAL A 311 24.70 0.39 -45.50
C VAL A 311 24.65 1.63 -44.57
N ARG A 312 24.10 1.43 -43.35
CA ARG A 312 24.82 1.62 -42.05
C ARG A 312 24.00 1.09 -40.87
N LYS A 313 24.66 0.28 -40.04
CA LYS A 313 24.29 -0.08 -38.66
C LYS A 313 24.58 1.11 -37.73
N SER A 314 23.72 1.39 -36.73
CA SER A 314 24.16 1.90 -35.42
C SER A 314 23.00 2.00 -34.42
N CYS A 315 23.25 1.61 -33.17
CA CYS A 315 22.36 1.70 -32.02
C CYS A 315 22.40 3.08 -31.34
N SER A 316 21.40 3.27 -30.45
CA SER A 316 21.38 4.02 -29.16
C SER A 316 21.28 5.55 -29.12
N ASP A 317 20.32 5.99 -28.29
CA ASP A 317 20.32 7.11 -27.34
C ASP A 317 21.14 8.37 -27.66
N THR A 318 20.46 9.52 -27.81
CA THR A 318 20.80 10.84 -27.23
C THR A 318 19.77 11.87 -27.70
N ALA A 319 18.72 12.11 -26.92
CA ALA A 319 17.76 13.20 -27.14
C ALA A 319 17.52 14.05 -25.87
N LEU A 320 18.57 14.25 -25.06
CA LEU A 320 18.56 15.17 -23.91
C LEU A 320 19.85 15.98 -23.86
N ASN A 321 20.09 16.84 -24.85
CA ASN A 321 21.18 17.84 -24.80
C ASN A 321 20.81 19.23 -25.37
N ALA A 322 19.51 19.53 -25.60
CA ALA A 322 19.08 20.84 -26.09
C ALA A 322 18.61 21.82 -24.99
N ILE A 323 18.71 21.47 -23.70
CA ILE A 323 18.22 22.32 -22.58
C ILE A 323 19.35 22.73 -21.62
N SER A 324 20.62 22.53 -21.99
CA SER A 324 21.75 22.96 -21.15
C SER A 324 22.87 23.57 -21.97
N ALA A 325 22.57 24.68 -22.63
CA ALA A 325 23.59 25.66 -23.00
C ALA A 325 23.45 26.86 -22.05
N ARG A 326 24.28 26.85 -21.02
CA ARG A 326 24.47 27.90 -20.03
C ARG A 326 25.75 28.62 -20.43
N ASP A 327 25.68 29.85 -20.92
CA ASP A 327 26.88 30.65 -21.18
C ASP A 327 26.90 32.00 -20.44
N ALA A 328 27.86 32.09 -19.53
CA ALA A 328 28.86 33.14 -19.30
C ALA A 328 28.57 34.67 -19.38
N SER A 329 27.32 35.17 -19.34
CA SER A 329 27.11 36.64 -19.25
C SER A 329 25.94 37.15 -18.40
N GLY A 330 25.43 36.35 -17.46
CA GLY A 330 24.88 36.86 -16.19
C GLY A 330 23.87 38.03 -16.24
N ARG A 331 22.93 38.07 -17.20
CA ARG A 331 21.82 39.03 -17.15
C ARG A 331 20.53 38.39 -17.68
N ARG A 332 19.66 37.93 -16.76
CA ARG A 332 18.27 37.55 -17.09
C ARG A 332 17.45 38.83 -17.19
N GLN A 333 17.27 39.35 -18.41
CA GLN A 333 16.29 40.38 -18.69
C GLN A 333 14.94 39.70 -18.88
N GLY A 334 14.03 39.95 -17.94
CA GLY A 334 12.64 39.58 -18.10
C GLY A 334 12.03 40.30 -19.29
N SER A 335 11.18 39.59 -20.02
CA SER A 335 10.16 40.17 -20.87
C SER A 335 8.88 39.37 -20.68
N TYR A 336 8.18 39.68 -19.58
CA TYR A 336 6.74 39.74 -19.67
C TYR A 336 6.41 41.03 -20.42
N ALA A 337 5.60 40.96 -21.48
CA ALA A 337 4.29 41.60 -21.48
C ALA A 337 3.63 41.59 -22.88
N MET A 338 2.31 41.35 -22.85
CA MET A 338 1.29 41.83 -23.80
C MET A 338 1.02 41.06 -25.09
N HIS A 339 0.21 40.01 -24.99
CA HIS A 339 -1.00 39.87 -25.82
C HIS A 339 -2.08 39.20 -24.94
N ALA A 340 -2.83 40.00 -24.17
CA ALA A 340 -4.15 40.49 -24.55
C ALA A 340 -5.22 39.38 -24.67
N ASN A 341 -5.99 39.26 -23.59
CA ASN A 341 -7.40 38.87 -23.47
C ASN A 341 -8.03 37.97 -24.55
N GLY A 342 -8.46 36.79 -24.12
CA GLY A 342 -9.77 36.24 -24.48
C GLY A 342 -9.82 35.07 -25.47
N VAL A 343 -8.85 34.90 -26.37
CA VAL A 343 -9.03 33.95 -27.50
C VAL A 343 -7.75 33.17 -27.83
N ARG A 344 -7.25 32.37 -26.88
CA ARG A 344 -6.29 31.28 -27.16
C ARG A 344 -6.50 30.11 -26.20
N LYS A 345 -7.70 29.50 -26.22
CA LYS A 345 -7.98 28.20 -25.57
C LYS A 345 -8.01 27.04 -26.56
N ARG A 346 -7.18 27.09 -27.61
CA ARG A 346 -7.04 25.99 -28.57
C ARG A 346 -5.55 25.82 -28.85
N GLY A 347 -4.89 25.01 -28.04
CA GLY A 347 -3.45 24.74 -28.17
C GLY A 347 -2.64 24.64 -26.88
N MET A 348 -3.25 24.70 -25.70
CA MET A 348 -2.58 24.34 -24.44
C MET A 348 -2.87 22.87 -24.15
N SER A 349 -1.83 22.09 -23.83
CA SER A 349 -1.96 20.69 -23.41
C SER A 349 -2.94 20.61 -22.22
N ILE A 350 -3.82 19.61 -22.22
CA ILE A 350 -4.75 19.30 -21.12
C ILE A 350 -3.98 19.24 -19.80
N LEU A 351 -2.74 18.74 -19.81
CA LEU A 351 -1.89 18.68 -18.63
C LEU A 351 -1.55 20.07 -18.07
N ARG A 352 -1.32 21.06 -18.93
CA ARG A 352 -1.01 22.43 -18.50
C ARG A 352 -2.27 23.13 -17.98
N GLU A 353 -3.44 22.83 -18.54
CA GLU A 353 -4.72 23.33 -18.00
C GLU A 353 -5.03 22.70 -16.63
N VAL A 354 -4.79 21.40 -16.47
CA VAL A 354 -4.91 20.70 -15.18
C VAL A 354 -3.90 21.25 -14.17
N ASP A 355 -2.65 21.49 -14.57
CA ASP A 355 -1.64 22.12 -13.72
C ASP A 355 -2.08 23.51 -13.31
N GLU A 356 -2.60 24.33 -14.22
CA GLU A 356 -3.05 25.69 -13.93
C GLU A 356 -4.28 25.68 -13.01
N GLN A 357 -5.17 24.71 -13.17
CA GLN A 357 -6.27 24.46 -12.23
C GLN A 357 -5.79 23.98 -10.86
N TYR A 358 -4.76 23.12 -10.80
CA TYR A 358 -4.15 22.63 -9.58
C TYR A 358 -3.44 23.76 -8.82
N HIS A 359 -2.70 24.61 -9.52
CA HIS A 359 -2.04 25.78 -8.93
C HIS A 359 -3.06 26.84 -8.47
N ALA A 360 -4.14 27.08 -9.24
CA ALA A 360 -5.21 27.97 -8.80
C ALA A 360 -5.98 27.42 -7.58
N LEU A 361 -6.12 26.10 -7.49
CA LEU A 361 -6.70 25.44 -6.32
C LEU A 361 -5.77 25.50 -5.11
N LEU A 362 -4.47 25.26 -5.30
CA LEU A 362 -3.43 25.46 -4.30
C LEU A 362 -3.44 26.88 -3.74
N GLU A 363 -3.50 27.89 -4.62
CA GLU A 363 -3.54 29.29 -4.22
C GLU A 363 -4.80 29.59 -3.38
N LYS A 364 -5.95 29.02 -3.73
CA LYS A 364 -7.18 29.11 -2.92
C LYS A 364 -7.04 28.42 -1.56
N TYR A 365 -6.40 27.26 -1.49
CA TYR A 365 -6.12 26.58 -0.22
C TYR A 365 -5.13 27.35 0.64
N GLU A 366 -4.08 27.90 0.05
CA GLU A 366 -3.12 28.78 0.73
C GLU A 366 -3.79 30.07 1.21
N GLU A 367 -4.69 30.65 0.42
CA GLU A 367 -5.47 31.81 0.82
C GLU A 367 -6.44 31.48 1.96
N LEU A 368 -7.04 30.29 1.97
CA LEU A 368 -7.91 29.81 3.04
C LEU A 368 -7.11 29.52 4.32
N LEU A 369 -5.95 28.85 4.21
CA LEU A 369 -5.01 28.65 5.31
C LEU A 369 -4.45 29.98 5.83
N GLY A 370 -4.24 30.95 4.95
CA GLY A 370 -3.86 32.32 5.28
C GLY A 370 -4.99 33.08 5.96
N LYS A 371 -6.26 32.85 5.59
CA LYS A 371 -7.43 33.39 6.31
C LYS A 371 -7.58 32.74 7.69
N CYS A 372 -7.31 31.44 7.85
CA CYS A 372 -7.29 30.77 9.15
C CYS A 372 -6.16 31.30 10.04
N ARG A 373 -4.94 31.47 9.51
CA ARG A 373 -3.82 32.08 10.24
C ARG A 373 -4.07 33.54 10.59
N ARG A 374 -4.61 34.34 9.66
CA ARG A 374 -4.99 35.74 9.94
C ARG A 374 -6.15 35.85 10.92
N HIS A 375 -7.06 34.88 10.95
CA HIS A 375 -8.12 34.82 11.96
C HIS A 375 -7.53 34.53 13.34
N GLU A 376 -6.59 33.59 13.43
CA GLU A 376 -5.83 33.27 14.64
C GLU A 376 -4.98 34.48 15.11
N GLU A 377 -4.24 35.13 14.22
CA GLU A 377 -3.46 36.34 14.52
C GLU A 377 -4.35 37.53 14.90
N SER A 378 -5.50 37.72 14.24
CA SER A 378 -6.48 38.76 14.60
C SER A 378 -7.17 38.51 15.94
N LEU A 379 -7.26 37.25 16.39
CA LEU A 379 -7.67 36.86 17.75
C LEU A 379 -6.51 37.01 18.77
N CYS A 380 -5.26 36.84 18.34
CA CYS A 380 -4.06 37.01 19.17
C CYS A 380 -3.63 38.47 19.39
N HIS A 381 -4.18 39.44 18.65
CA HIS A 381 -3.86 40.87 18.83
C HIS A 381 -4.68 41.61 19.91
N ALA A 382 -5.57 40.92 20.64
CA ALA A 382 -6.29 41.48 21.80
C ALA A 382 -5.81 40.95 23.17
N GLY A 383 -4.74 40.16 23.21
CA GLY A 383 -4.17 39.57 24.43
C GLY A 383 -2.75 40.07 24.69
N VAL A 384 -2.65 41.08 25.56
CA VAL A 384 -1.51 41.48 26.41
C VAL A 384 -0.15 40.82 26.13
N GLN A 385 0.82 41.68 25.75
CA GLN A 385 2.26 41.47 25.87
C GLN A 385 2.64 40.72 27.16
N THR A 386 3.28 39.56 27.05
CA THR A 386 4.39 39.21 27.94
C THR A 386 5.47 38.44 27.17
N SER A 387 6.70 38.77 27.51
CA SER A 387 7.93 38.41 26.86
C SER A 387 8.49 37.04 27.27
N ARG A 388 9.10 36.37 26.28
CA ARG A 388 10.23 35.41 26.32
C ARG A 388 9.99 33.93 26.73
N PRO A 389 10.72 33.00 26.08
CA PRO A 389 10.63 31.55 26.31
C PRO A 389 11.73 31.05 27.25
N VAL A 390 11.42 30.08 28.12
CA VAL A 390 12.43 29.29 28.84
C VAL A 390 11.95 27.85 29.01
N SER A 391 12.84 26.92 28.64
CA SER A 391 12.84 25.48 28.89
C SER A 391 12.61 25.10 30.35
N ARG A 392 11.85 24.04 30.62
CA ARG A 392 12.31 22.81 31.30
C ARG A 392 11.17 21.84 31.60
N ASP A 393 11.57 20.58 31.60
CA ASP A 393 10.89 19.32 31.85
C ASP A 393 10.04 19.21 33.15
N PRO A 394 9.21 18.14 33.26
CA PRO A 394 8.11 17.99 34.19
C PRO A 394 8.57 17.42 35.54
N SER A 395 7.93 17.84 36.63
CA SER A 395 8.01 17.11 37.89
C SER A 395 6.84 17.42 38.82
N MET A 396 6.20 16.33 39.25
CA MET A 396 5.36 16.09 40.42
C MET A 396 4.79 17.27 41.21
N LYS A 397 3.46 17.23 41.42
CA LYS A 397 2.88 17.16 42.78
C LYS A 397 1.37 16.89 42.75
N GLU A 398 1.00 15.75 43.33
CA GLU A 398 -0.33 15.47 43.87
C GLU A 398 -0.66 16.45 45.01
N TYR A 399 -1.93 16.82 45.18
CA TYR A 399 -2.68 16.80 46.45
C TYR A 399 -4.17 17.19 46.24
N ASN A 400 -5.03 16.19 46.41
CA ASN A 400 -6.32 16.13 47.11
C ASN A 400 -7.34 17.30 47.15
N MET A 401 -8.55 16.89 46.71
CA MET A 401 -9.90 17.05 47.32
C MET A 401 -10.53 18.44 47.54
N ALA A 402 -11.76 18.50 46.98
CA ALA A 402 -13.00 19.02 47.56
C ALA A 402 -13.56 20.34 47.01
N ALA A 403 -14.72 20.19 46.37
CA ALA A 403 -15.93 21.02 46.51
C ALA A 403 -15.77 22.54 46.33
N ALA A 404 -15.91 22.98 45.08
CA ALA A 404 -16.55 24.25 44.77
C ALA A 404 -17.34 24.07 43.46
N GLY A 405 -18.67 24.06 43.55
CA GLY A 405 -19.52 24.10 42.36
C GLY A 405 -19.37 25.43 41.63
N PRO A 406 -19.59 25.44 40.30
CA PRO A 406 -20.03 26.66 39.65
C PRO A 406 -21.25 26.40 38.76
N SER A 407 -22.44 26.59 39.33
CA SER A 407 -23.69 26.83 38.58
C SER A 407 -23.73 28.21 37.89
N MET A 408 -22.58 28.83 37.62
CA MET A 408 -22.52 30.22 37.13
C MET A 408 -21.37 30.51 36.16
N VAL A 409 -20.84 29.49 35.48
CA VAL A 409 -19.83 29.67 34.42
C VAL A 409 -20.35 29.20 33.04
N ASP A 410 -21.38 28.36 33.00
CA ASP A 410 -21.93 27.82 31.74
C ASP A 410 -22.72 28.82 30.88
N LYS A 411 -23.13 29.99 31.43
CA LYS A 411 -23.92 30.97 30.66
C LYS A 411 -23.10 31.95 29.83
N ARG A 412 -21.78 32.05 30.02
CA ARG A 412 -20.91 32.95 29.23
C ARG A 412 -20.06 32.23 28.18
N LEU A 413 -20.11 30.90 28.12
CA LEU A 413 -19.38 30.06 27.15
C LEU A 413 -20.28 29.44 26.06
N SER A 414 -21.60 29.67 26.12
CA SER A 414 -22.56 29.08 25.18
C SER A 414 -22.48 29.66 23.77
N GLN A 415 -21.85 30.83 23.59
CA GLN A 415 -21.82 31.50 22.28
C GLN A 415 -20.60 31.15 21.42
N ASN A 416 -19.63 30.39 21.94
CA ASN A 416 -18.39 30.01 21.22
C ASN A 416 -17.99 28.55 21.45
N THR A 417 -18.94 27.66 21.77
CA THR A 417 -18.62 26.23 21.89
C THR A 417 -18.66 25.59 20.50
N PRO A 418 -17.55 25.01 20.00
CA PRO A 418 -17.53 24.39 18.68
C PRO A 418 -18.45 23.17 18.63
N GLU A 419 -19.13 22.98 17.50
CA GLU A 419 -20.24 22.01 17.32
C GLU A 419 -19.88 20.58 17.74
N TYR A 420 -18.63 20.17 17.54
CA TYR A 420 -18.16 18.85 17.96
C TYR A 420 -18.30 18.63 19.49
N LYS A 421 -18.12 19.66 20.32
CA LYS A 421 -18.29 19.56 21.78
C LYS A 421 -19.74 19.34 22.19
N ALA A 422 -20.70 19.90 21.45
CA ALA A 422 -22.12 19.66 21.68
C ALA A 422 -22.49 18.22 21.28
N LEU A 423 -22.00 17.76 20.14
CA LEU A 423 -22.12 16.37 19.67
C LEU A 423 -21.54 15.37 20.68
N PHE A 424 -20.34 15.61 21.21
CA PHE A 424 -19.76 14.74 22.23
C PHE A 424 -20.62 14.68 23.51
N LYS A 425 -21.16 15.82 23.96
CA LYS A 425 -22.08 15.83 25.11
C LYS A 425 -23.37 15.07 24.83
N GLU A 426 -23.91 15.18 23.61
CA GLU A 426 -25.11 14.44 23.21
C GLU A 426 -24.85 12.94 23.13
N ILE A 427 -23.74 12.52 22.49
CA ILE A 427 -23.34 11.11 22.38
C ILE A 427 -23.13 10.50 23.77
N PHE A 428 -22.43 11.20 24.66
CA PHE A 428 -22.23 10.71 26.04
C PHE A 428 -23.55 10.60 26.80
N SER A 429 -24.45 11.58 26.64
CA SER A 429 -25.76 11.55 27.27
C SER A 429 -26.62 10.40 26.76
N ARG A 430 -26.59 10.13 25.45
CA ARG A 430 -27.28 8.98 24.84
C ARG A 430 -26.70 7.65 25.33
N LEU A 431 -25.37 7.51 25.35
CA LEU A 431 -24.71 6.30 25.87
C LEU A 431 -25.03 6.05 27.36
N GLN A 432 -25.07 7.11 28.17
CA GLN A 432 -25.38 7.00 29.60
C GLN A 432 -26.85 6.65 29.83
N LYS A 433 -27.76 7.15 28.98
CA LYS A 433 -29.17 6.76 28.98
C LYS A 433 -29.33 5.29 28.59
N THR A 434 -28.71 4.85 27.50
CA THR A 434 -28.73 3.43 27.08
C THR A 434 -28.17 2.50 28.16
N LYS A 435 -27.08 2.90 28.84
CA LYS A 435 -26.51 2.14 29.97
C LYS A 435 -27.51 2.02 31.13
N SER A 436 -28.23 3.09 31.44
CA SER A 436 -29.22 3.10 32.51
C SER A 436 -30.46 2.26 32.17
N ASP A 437 -30.91 2.30 30.91
CA ASP A 437 -32.03 1.51 30.40
C ASP A 437 -31.69 0.02 30.35
N MET A 438 -30.47 -0.33 29.91
CA MET A 438 -29.97 -1.71 29.95
C MET A 438 -29.88 -2.25 31.38
N ASN A 439 -29.41 -1.43 32.33
CA ASN A 439 -29.40 -1.82 33.74
C ASN A 439 -30.82 -2.02 34.29
N ARG A 440 -31.78 -1.18 33.91
CA ARG A 440 -33.20 -1.35 34.29
C ARG A 440 -33.80 -2.62 33.69
N LEU A 441 -33.54 -2.93 32.42
CA LEU A 441 -33.99 -4.18 31.78
C LEU A 441 -33.36 -5.41 32.45
N ASN A 442 -32.07 -5.36 32.80
CA ASN A 442 -31.41 -6.44 33.52
C ASN A 442 -32.04 -6.67 34.89
N TYR A 443 -32.40 -5.62 35.62
CA TYR A 443 -33.12 -5.73 36.89
C TYR A 443 -34.54 -6.30 36.72
N LEU A 444 -35.27 -5.89 35.68
CA LEU A 444 -36.60 -6.45 35.38
C LEU A 444 -36.52 -7.93 34.98
N HIS A 445 -35.53 -8.31 34.16
CA HIS A 445 -35.33 -9.70 33.77
C HIS A 445 -34.90 -10.58 34.95
N LEU A 446 -34.12 -10.04 35.90
CA LEU A 446 -33.78 -10.74 37.14
C LEU A 446 -35.00 -10.92 38.06
N LEU A 447 -35.87 -9.90 38.16
CA LEU A 447 -37.12 -9.97 38.91
C LEU A 447 -38.11 -10.97 38.30
N GLN A 448 -38.19 -11.06 36.97
CA GLN A 448 -39.04 -12.02 36.27
C GLN A 448 -38.55 -13.47 36.37
N LYS A 449 -37.27 -13.69 36.73
CA LYS A 449 -36.73 -15.03 37.03
C LYS A 449 -36.90 -15.45 38.50
N CYS A 450 -37.23 -14.52 39.39
CA CYS A 450 -37.43 -14.80 40.82
C CYS A 450 -38.90 -15.02 41.21
N VAL A 451 -39.85 -14.78 40.29
CA VAL A 451 -41.27 -15.21 40.37
C VAL A 451 -41.42 -16.47 39.56
#